data_AF-A0A945UJN5-F1
#
_entry.id   AF-A0A945UJN5-F1
#
_cell.length_a   1.000
_cell.length_b   1.000
_cell.length_c   1.000
_cell.angle_alpha   90.00
_cell.angle_beta   90.00
_cell.angle_gamma   90.00
#
_symmetry.space_group_name_H-M   'P 1'
#
loop_
_entity.id
_entity.type
_entity.pdbx_description
1 polymer ?
#
loop_
_entity_poly.entity_id
_entity_poly.type
_entity_poly.pdbx_seq_one_letter_code
_entity_poly.pdbx_strand_id
1 'polypeptide(L)'
;MSVVINGENREIASPLSVTALLADLGLDARKIALEHNLEIVPRSAYDDTMVADGDRLEIVHFIGGGDVKSESENNMTDDSNDDSWSVAGRKMTSRLIVGTGKYKSYDENHRAVVAAGAEMVTVAMRRVNVTNPDQEMLVDHIDPKQFIYLPNTAGCFTGEDAVRTLRLAREAGGWDLVKLE
;
A
#
# COMPACT_ATOMS: atom_id res chain seq x y z
N MET A 1 -25.73 15.24 1.51
CA MET A 1 -25.37 14.35 2.62
C MET A 1 -23.94 14.64 3.03
N SER A 2 -23.66 14.60 4.32
CA SER A 2 -22.34 14.85 4.90
C SER A 2 -21.65 13.54 5.21
N VAL A 3 -20.42 13.38 4.75
CA VAL A 3 -19.56 12.23 5.06
C VAL A 3 -18.20 12.70 5.56
N VAL A 4 -17.47 11.82 6.23
CA VAL A 4 -16.07 12.07 6.61
C VAL A 4 -15.18 11.22 5.72
N ILE A 5 -14.29 11.86 4.95
CA ILE A 5 -13.31 11.16 4.10
C ILE A 5 -11.91 11.51 4.58
N ASN A 6 -11.12 10.52 5.00
CA ASN A 6 -9.77 10.71 5.51
C ASN A 6 -9.65 11.71 6.68
N GLY A 7 -10.73 11.88 7.45
CA GLY A 7 -10.86 12.84 8.55
C GLY A 7 -11.43 14.22 8.15
N GLU A 8 -11.70 14.46 6.87
CA GLU A 8 -12.27 15.72 6.38
C GLU A 8 -13.78 15.57 6.09
N ASN A 9 -14.58 16.54 6.55
CA ASN A 9 -16.01 16.58 6.20
C ASN A 9 -16.18 16.96 4.73
N ARG A 10 -17.02 16.23 4.00
CA ARG A 10 -17.40 16.52 2.61
C ARG A 10 -18.91 16.40 2.43
N GLU A 11 -19.46 17.32 1.64
CA GLU A 11 -20.83 17.19 1.17
C GLU A 11 -20.90 16.48 -0.17
N ILE A 12 -21.83 15.55 -0.30
CA ILE A 12 -22.14 14.84 -1.53
C ILE A 12 -23.64 14.96 -1.84
N ALA A 13 -23.97 15.12 -3.12
CA ALA A 13 -25.31 15.52 -3.54
C ALA A 13 -26.39 14.46 -3.28
N SER A 14 -26.06 13.17 -3.41
CA SER A 14 -26.97 12.04 -3.22
C SER A 14 -26.21 10.80 -2.73
N PRO A 15 -26.89 9.78 -2.21
CA PRO A 15 -26.27 8.47 -2.01
C PRO A 15 -25.72 7.93 -3.33
N LEU A 16 -24.55 7.32 -3.28
CA LEU A 16 -23.82 6.79 -4.44
C LEU A 16 -22.94 5.63 -4.01
N SER A 17 -22.61 4.75 -4.95
CA SER A 17 -21.71 3.62 -4.68
C SER A 17 -20.29 4.10 -4.41
N VAL A 18 -19.47 3.27 -3.76
CA VAL A 18 -18.05 3.56 -3.58
C VAL A 18 -17.37 3.85 -4.93
N THR A 19 -17.67 3.09 -5.98
CA THR A 19 -17.13 3.36 -7.33
C THR A 19 -17.47 4.75 -7.83
N ALA A 20 -18.73 5.17 -7.70
CA ALA A 20 -19.15 6.51 -8.11
C ALA A 20 -18.47 7.60 -7.27
N LEU A 21 -18.28 7.37 -5.96
CA LEU A 21 -17.56 8.31 -5.09
C LEU A 21 -16.13 8.49 -5.57
N LEU A 22 -15.42 7.39 -5.82
CA LEU A 22 -14.03 7.45 -6.26
C LEU A 22 -13.91 8.19 -7.60
N ALA A 23 -14.84 7.98 -8.52
CA ALA A 23 -14.91 8.71 -9.79
C ALA A 23 -15.11 10.23 -9.59
N ASP A 24 -16.04 10.63 -8.71
CA ASP A 24 -16.29 12.04 -8.37
C ASP A 24 -15.07 12.70 -7.71
N LEU A 25 -14.29 11.93 -6.96
CA LEU A 25 -13.05 12.37 -6.35
C LEU A 25 -11.85 12.36 -7.32
N GLY A 26 -12.04 11.92 -8.57
CA GLY A 26 -10.95 11.79 -9.55
C GLY A 26 -9.93 10.70 -9.21
N LEU A 27 -10.34 9.68 -8.44
CA LEU A 27 -9.49 8.60 -7.98
C LEU A 27 -9.72 7.33 -8.81
N ASP A 28 -8.63 6.72 -9.27
CA ASP A 28 -8.69 5.42 -9.95
C ASP A 28 -8.92 4.30 -8.95
N ALA A 29 -10.12 3.72 -8.93
CA ALA A 29 -10.50 2.64 -8.02
C ALA A 29 -9.55 1.43 -8.05
N ARG A 30 -8.81 1.21 -9.14
CA ARG A 30 -7.82 0.13 -9.25
C ARG A 30 -6.59 0.36 -8.36
N LYS A 31 -6.35 1.61 -7.97
CA LYS A 31 -5.20 2.05 -7.16
C LYS A 31 -5.59 2.45 -5.74
N ILE A 32 -6.76 2.03 -5.27
CA ILE A 32 -7.31 2.47 -3.99
C ILE A 32 -7.68 1.26 -3.14
N ALA A 33 -7.40 1.33 -1.85
CA ALA A 33 -8.12 0.56 -0.85
C ALA A 33 -8.98 1.52 -0.02
N LEU A 34 -10.17 1.05 0.33
CA LEU A 34 -11.18 1.83 1.01
C LEU A 34 -11.67 1.05 2.22
N GLU A 35 -11.75 1.76 3.32
CA GLU A 35 -12.47 1.34 4.50
C GLU A 35 -13.72 2.20 4.66
N HIS A 36 -14.84 1.54 4.98
CA HIS A 36 -16.14 2.14 5.24
C HIS A 36 -16.57 1.78 6.65
N ASN A 37 -16.72 2.80 7.51
CA ASN A 37 -17.16 2.65 8.89
C ASN A 37 -16.38 1.57 9.69
N LEU A 38 -15.05 1.57 9.58
CA LEU A 38 -14.13 0.60 10.21
C LEU A 38 -14.08 -0.79 9.57
N GLU A 39 -14.82 -1.00 8.48
CA GLU A 39 -14.80 -2.24 7.71
C GLU A 39 -14.12 -2.03 6.36
N ILE A 40 -13.12 -2.86 6.05
CA ILE A 40 -12.43 -2.78 4.76
C ILE A 40 -13.36 -3.34 3.69
N VAL A 41 -13.63 -2.53 2.68
CA VAL A 41 -14.47 -2.91 1.56
C VAL A 41 -13.58 -3.59 0.52
N PRO A 42 -13.81 -4.87 0.18
CA PRO A 42 -13.08 -5.52 -0.91
C PRO A 42 -13.37 -4.80 -2.22
N ARG A 43 -12.38 -4.70 -3.11
CA ARG A 43 -12.58 -4.04 -4.43
C ARG A 43 -13.75 -4.61 -5.24
N SER A 44 -14.02 -5.92 -5.12
CA SER A 44 -15.15 -6.57 -5.77
C SER A 44 -16.52 -6.09 -5.29
N ALA A 45 -16.60 -5.38 -4.16
CA ALA A 45 -17.82 -4.88 -3.55
C ALA A 45 -18.01 -3.35 -3.74
N TYR A 46 -17.14 -2.67 -4.49
CA TYR A 46 -17.21 -1.21 -4.65
C TYR A 46 -18.46 -0.73 -5.38
N ASP A 47 -18.96 -1.51 -6.34
CA ASP A 47 -20.17 -1.17 -7.09
C ASP A 47 -21.44 -1.33 -6.23
N ASP A 48 -21.43 -2.25 -5.27
CA ASP A 48 -22.59 -2.60 -4.45
C ASP A 48 -22.62 -1.87 -3.08
N THR A 49 -21.47 -1.34 -2.64
CA THR A 49 -21.36 -0.65 -1.35
C THR A 49 -21.82 0.79 -1.50
N MET A 50 -22.95 1.13 -0.88
CA MET A 50 -23.53 2.46 -0.90
C MET A 50 -22.96 3.34 0.21
N VAL A 51 -22.60 4.57 -0.13
CA VAL A 51 -22.24 5.62 0.81
C VAL A 51 -23.50 6.40 1.18
N ALA A 52 -23.79 6.50 2.48
CA ALA A 52 -24.93 7.16 3.08
C ALA A 52 -24.51 8.36 3.96
N ASP A 53 -25.49 9.16 4.38
CA ASP A 53 -25.28 10.31 5.25
C ASP A 53 -24.69 9.90 6.60
N GLY A 54 -23.62 10.58 7.03
CA GLY A 54 -22.90 10.31 8.28
C GLY A 54 -21.76 9.30 8.16
N ASP A 55 -21.58 8.67 7.01
CA ASP A 55 -20.55 7.64 6.81
C ASP A 55 -19.13 8.18 6.93
N ARG A 56 -18.24 7.30 7.38
CA ARG A 56 -16.80 7.55 7.51
C ARG A 56 -16.03 6.65 6.57
N LEU A 57 -15.17 7.24 5.77
CA LEU A 57 -14.41 6.58 4.72
C LEU A 57 -12.93 6.87 4.87
N GLU A 58 -12.13 5.82 4.97
CA GLU A 58 -10.68 5.92 4.96
C GLU A 58 -10.16 5.38 3.63
N ILE A 59 -9.65 6.29 2.81
CA ILE A 59 -9.20 6.03 1.44
C ILE A 59 -7.67 6.12 1.44
N VAL A 60 -7.03 4.98 1.18
CA VAL A 60 -5.58 4.88 1.06
C VAL A 60 -5.19 4.60 -0.38
N HIS A 61 -4.13 5.26 -0.83
CA HIS A 61 -3.62 5.02 -2.17
C HIS A 61 -2.74 3.79 -2.13
N PHE A 62 -2.87 3.02 -3.18
CA PHE A 62 -1.96 1.96 -3.51
C PHE A 62 -0.58 2.52 -3.80
N ILE A 63 0.40 2.00 -3.06
CA ILE A 63 1.81 2.17 -3.36
C ILE A 63 2.32 0.88 -4.02
N GLY A 64 1.67 0.44 -5.12
CA GLY A 64 2.31 -0.43 -6.13
C GLY A 64 2.15 -1.93 -5.93
N GLY A 65 1.95 -2.67 -7.02
CA GLY A 65 1.52 -4.08 -6.99
C GLY A 65 2.49 -5.08 -7.54
N GLY A 66 2.54 -6.21 -6.87
CA GLY A 66 3.09 -7.44 -7.38
C GLY A 66 3.28 -8.41 -6.23
N ASP A 67 2.33 -9.33 -6.06
CA ASP A 67 2.75 -10.63 -5.56
C ASP A 67 3.67 -11.17 -6.64
N VAL A 68 4.97 -11.24 -6.33
CA VAL A 68 5.90 -11.95 -7.19
C VAL A 68 5.41 -13.38 -7.08
N LYS A 69 4.62 -13.84 -8.05
CA LYS A 69 4.32 -15.27 -8.18
C LYS A 69 5.66 -15.95 -8.13
N SER A 70 5.93 -16.62 -7.01
CA SER A 70 7.09 -17.48 -6.89
C SER A 70 6.86 -18.57 -7.92
N GLU A 71 7.49 -18.44 -9.10
CA GLU A 71 7.67 -19.57 -9.98
C GLU A 71 8.43 -20.60 -9.16
N SER A 72 7.68 -21.60 -8.71
CA SER A 72 8.18 -22.70 -7.90
C SER A 72 8.59 -23.75 -8.90
N GLU A 73 9.87 -23.89 -9.19
CA GLU A 73 10.40 -25.18 -9.64
C GLU A 73 11.67 -25.52 -8.86
N ASN A 74 11.52 -26.58 -8.06
CA ASN A 74 12.56 -27.31 -7.38
C ASN A 74 13.73 -27.60 -8.34
N ASN A 75 14.89 -27.03 -8.05
CA ASN A 75 16.14 -27.72 -8.34
C ASN A 75 17.05 -27.55 -7.11
N MET A 76 17.03 -28.57 -6.25
CA MET A 76 18.03 -28.72 -5.19
C MET A 76 19.37 -29.00 -5.84
N THR A 77 20.12 -27.95 -6.14
CA THR A 77 21.57 -28.01 -6.18
C THR A 77 22.06 -27.37 -4.88
N ASP A 78 22.54 -28.21 -3.98
CA ASP A 78 23.22 -27.86 -2.74
C ASP A 78 24.58 -27.21 -3.07
N ASP A 79 24.54 -25.98 -3.58
CA ASP A 79 25.71 -25.10 -3.65
C ASP A 79 25.81 -24.36 -2.32
N SER A 80 26.58 -24.96 -1.41
CA SER A 80 26.87 -24.53 -0.04
C SER A 80 27.62 -23.19 0.09
N ASN A 81 27.46 -22.28 -0.88
CA ASN A 81 28.15 -20.99 -0.92
C ASN A 81 27.28 -19.81 -1.41
N ASP A 82 25.96 -20.00 -1.54
CA ASP A 82 25.03 -18.92 -1.87
C ASP A 82 24.65 -18.18 -0.56
N ASP A 83 25.35 -17.08 -0.23
CA ASP A 83 25.09 -16.21 0.94
C ASP A 83 23.75 -15.46 0.80
N SER A 84 22.70 -16.25 0.80
CA SER A 84 21.32 -15.86 0.60
C SER A 84 20.51 -16.17 1.85
N TRP A 85 19.37 -15.51 1.98
CA TRP A 85 18.41 -15.74 3.05
C TRP A 85 16.99 -15.64 2.49
N SER A 86 16.01 -16.10 3.26
CA SER A 86 14.61 -16.07 2.83
C SER A 86 13.68 -15.65 3.96
N VAL A 87 12.62 -14.92 3.61
CA VAL A 87 11.54 -14.52 4.52
C VAL A 87 10.22 -14.54 3.77
N ALA A 88 9.19 -15.16 4.36
CA ALA A 88 7.86 -15.30 3.77
C ALA A 88 7.88 -15.78 2.30
N GLY A 89 8.71 -16.79 2.00
CA GLY A 89 8.84 -17.35 0.66
C GLY A 89 9.67 -16.53 -0.33
N ARG A 90 10.22 -15.38 0.07
CA ARG A 90 11.05 -14.51 -0.77
C ARG A 90 12.53 -14.71 -0.44
N LYS A 91 13.32 -15.18 -1.41
CA LYS A 91 14.78 -15.35 -1.31
C LYS A 91 15.47 -14.05 -1.75
N MET A 92 16.51 -13.65 -1.04
CA MET A 92 17.34 -12.48 -1.34
C MET A 92 18.77 -12.68 -0.85
N THR A 93 19.69 -11.85 -1.32
CA THR A 93 21.12 -11.89 -0.97
C THR A 93 21.52 -10.69 -0.12
N SER A 94 20.94 -9.52 -0.42
CA SER A 94 21.12 -8.30 0.34
C SER A 94 20.51 -8.43 1.73
N ARG A 95 21.29 -8.08 2.74
CA ARG A 95 20.87 -8.05 4.15
C ARG A 95 20.53 -6.62 4.62
N LEU A 96 20.53 -5.66 3.69
CA LEU A 96 20.23 -4.26 3.95
C LEU A 96 18.81 -3.93 3.48
N ILE A 97 17.93 -3.66 4.44
CA ILE A 97 16.57 -3.15 4.17
C ILE A 97 16.59 -1.62 4.27
N VAL A 98 16.05 -0.93 3.26
CA VAL A 98 16.09 0.54 3.18
C VAL A 98 14.71 1.15 3.44
N GLY A 99 14.64 2.22 4.25
CA GLY A 99 13.40 2.97 4.45
C GLY A 99 13.24 4.12 3.46
N THR A 100 12.02 4.49 3.10
CA THR A 100 11.72 5.40 1.96
C THR A 100 11.29 6.83 2.36
N GLY A 101 11.17 7.14 3.65
CA GLY A 101 10.41 8.32 4.10
C GLY A 101 11.14 9.67 4.20
N LYS A 102 12.48 9.71 4.09
CA LYS A 102 13.28 10.91 4.45
C LYS A 102 14.15 11.48 3.33
N TYR A 103 13.93 11.06 2.08
CA TYR A 103 14.64 11.58 0.92
C TYR A 103 14.05 12.92 0.46
N LYS A 104 14.86 13.75 -0.21
CA LYS A 104 14.39 15.04 -0.75
C LYS A 104 13.47 14.86 -1.95
N SER A 105 13.65 13.78 -2.71
CA SER A 105 12.82 13.41 -3.85
C SER A 105 12.74 11.90 -4.01
N TYR A 106 11.77 11.42 -4.79
CA TYR A 106 11.67 10.00 -5.13
C TYR A 106 12.80 9.52 -6.04
N ASP A 107 13.35 10.39 -6.91
CA ASP A 107 14.57 10.09 -7.68
C ASP A 107 15.78 9.83 -6.77
N GLU A 108 15.98 10.67 -5.74
CA GLU A 108 17.07 10.46 -4.77
C GLU A 108 16.88 9.16 -4.00
N ASN A 109 15.64 8.83 -3.66
CA ASN A 109 15.28 7.58 -3.00
C ASN A 109 15.62 6.36 -3.89
N HIS A 110 15.17 6.35 -5.15
CA HIS A 110 15.49 5.28 -6.11
C HIS A 110 17.00 5.10 -6.27
N ARG A 111 17.75 6.19 -6.50
CA ARG A 111 19.22 6.12 -6.61
C ARG A 111 19.88 5.55 -5.35
N ALA A 112 19.39 5.91 -4.16
CA ALA A 112 19.91 5.41 -2.91
C ALA A 112 19.64 3.91 -2.72
N VAL A 113 18.42 3.45 -3.03
CA VAL A 113 18.05 2.03 -2.93
C VAL A 113 18.88 1.17 -3.88
N VAL A 114 19.06 1.61 -5.13
CA VAL A 114 19.90 0.93 -6.13
C VAL A 114 21.36 0.89 -5.69
N ALA A 115 21.92 2.03 -5.26
CA ALA A 115 23.30 2.10 -4.80
C ALA A 115 23.58 1.23 -3.56
N ALA A 116 22.58 1.07 -2.69
CA ALA A 116 22.64 0.22 -1.52
C ALA A 116 22.60 -1.29 -1.87
N GLY A 117 22.23 -1.65 -3.11
CA GLY A 117 21.95 -3.04 -3.47
C GLY A 117 20.81 -3.63 -2.66
N ALA A 118 19.85 -2.81 -2.23
CA ALA A 118 18.74 -3.26 -1.39
C ALA A 118 17.68 -3.95 -2.26
N GLU A 119 17.25 -5.14 -1.83
CA GLU A 119 16.18 -5.89 -2.48
C GLU A 119 14.82 -5.65 -1.82
N MET A 120 14.80 -5.07 -0.62
CA MET A 120 13.60 -4.79 0.16
C MET A 120 13.58 -3.34 0.66
N VAL A 121 12.44 -2.68 0.51
CA VAL A 121 12.20 -1.32 0.97
C VAL A 121 11.01 -1.25 1.93
N THR A 122 11.13 -0.49 3.01
CA THR A 122 10.00 -0.24 3.90
C THR A 122 9.16 0.92 3.38
N VAL A 123 7.85 0.76 3.34
CA VAL A 123 6.92 1.80 2.88
C VAL A 123 5.89 2.10 3.97
N ALA A 124 5.72 3.38 4.28
CA ALA A 124 4.66 3.80 5.19
C ALA A 124 3.35 3.95 4.40
N MET A 125 2.24 3.47 4.96
CA MET A 125 0.93 3.70 4.37
C MET A 125 0.57 5.19 4.49
N ARG A 126 0.20 5.83 3.37
CA ARG A 126 -0.26 7.21 3.35
C ARG A 126 -1.72 7.28 2.90
N ARG A 127 -2.49 8.16 3.55
CA ARG A 127 -3.84 8.52 3.10
C ARG A 127 -3.73 9.19 1.73
N VAL A 128 -4.71 8.94 0.86
CA VAL A 128 -4.80 9.67 -0.42
C VAL A 128 -5.02 11.14 -0.10
N ASN A 129 -4.21 12.00 -0.72
CA ASN A 129 -4.59 13.40 -0.81
C ASN A 129 -5.66 13.54 -1.90
N VAL A 130 -6.92 13.53 -1.47
CA VAL A 130 -8.09 13.62 -2.35
C VAL A 130 -8.18 14.98 -3.06
N THR A 131 -7.39 15.98 -2.67
CA THR A 131 -7.35 17.30 -3.32
C THR A 131 -6.29 17.42 -4.41
N ASN A 132 -5.31 16.50 -4.48
CA ASN A 132 -4.26 16.50 -5.49
C ASN A 132 -3.97 15.07 -5.98
N PRO A 133 -4.80 14.54 -6.91
CA PRO A 133 -4.66 13.17 -7.42
C PRO A 133 -3.41 12.96 -8.29
N ASP A 134 -2.81 14.02 -8.83
CA ASP A 134 -1.61 13.98 -9.67
C ASP A 134 -0.30 14.07 -8.86
N GLN A 135 -0.39 13.99 -7.52
CA GLN A 135 0.80 14.02 -6.68
C GLN A 135 1.69 12.81 -6.99
N GLU A 136 2.99 13.08 -7.18
CA GLU A 136 4.00 12.06 -7.44
C GLU A 136 3.99 10.96 -6.37
N MET A 137 4.10 9.70 -6.80
CA MET A 137 4.03 8.54 -5.92
C MET A 137 5.36 7.77 -5.90
N LEU A 138 5.63 7.09 -4.78
CA LEU A 138 6.86 6.29 -4.63
C LEU A 138 6.98 5.20 -5.71
N VAL A 139 5.86 4.62 -6.13
CA VAL A 139 5.78 3.53 -7.12
C VAL A 139 6.25 3.93 -8.51
N ASP A 140 6.17 5.23 -8.81
CA ASP A 140 6.59 5.74 -10.10
C ASP A 140 8.13 5.71 -10.22
N HIS A 141 8.83 5.57 -9.09
CA HIS A 141 10.29 5.57 -8.99
C HIS A 141 10.87 4.27 -8.46
N ILE A 142 10.15 3.56 -7.60
CA ILE A 142 10.56 2.26 -7.06
C ILE A 142 9.49 1.27 -7.48
N ASP A 143 9.81 0.42 -8.46
CA ASP A 143 8.84 -0.54 -8.99
C ASP A 143 8.70 -1.72 -8.01
N PRO A 144 7.51 -2.03 -7.48
CA PRO A 144 7.24 -3.21 -6.66
C PRO A 144 7.51 -4.56 -7.37
N LYS A 145 7.70 -4.56 -8.70
CA LYS A 145 8.20 -5.72 -9.45
C LYS A 145 9.70 -5.90 -9.34
N GLN A 146 10.44 -4.84 -9.02
CA GLN A 146 11.89 -4.84 -8.85
C GLN A 146 12.30 -4.96 -7.38
N PHE A 147 11.50 -4.40 -6.47
CA PHE A 147 11.79 -4.37 -5.04
C PHE A 147 10.69 -5.02 -4.22
N ILE A 148 11.08 -5.73 -3.16
CA ILE A 148 10.14 -6.26 -2.18
C ILE A 148 9.67 -5.10 -1.29
N TYR A 149 8.37 -4.86 -1.30
CA TYR A 149 7.76 -3.86 -0.44
C TYR A 149 7.47 -4.46 0.92
N LEU A 150 7.86 -3.73 1.96
CA LEU A 150 7.58 -4.06 3.35
C LEU A 150 6.73 -2.94 3.97
N PRO A 151 5.40 -2.98 3.81
CA PRO A 151 4.49 -2.03 4.45
C PRO A 151 4.66 -2.02 5.96
N ASN A 152 4.65 -0.83 6.56
CA ASN A 152 4.83 -0.66 7.99
C ASN A 152 3.71 0.13 8.67
N THR A 153 3.67 0.05 9.99
CA THR A 153 2.69 0.73 10.86
C THR A 153 3.21 2.04 11.44
N ALA A 154 4.16 2.71 10.77
CA ALA A 154 4.68 3.99 11.25
C ALA A 154 3.54 5.00 11.47
N GLY A 155 3.48 5.59 12.66
CA GLY A 155 2.43 6.52 13.07
C GLY A 155 1.19 5.86 13.69
N CYS A 156 1.16 4.55 13.86
CA CYS A 156 0.17 3.86 14.70
C CYS A 156 0.58 3.95 16.18
N PHE A 157 -0.39 4.14 17.08
CA PHE A 157 -0.14 4.23 18.52
C PHE A 157 -0.85 3.14 19.33
N THR A 158 -1.70 2.34 18.67
CA THR A 158 -2.45 1.23 19.26
C THR A 158 -2.34 -0.02 18.39
N GLY A 159 -2.59 -1.19 18.97
CA GLY A 159 -2.60 -2.44 18.21
C GLY A 159 -3.73 -2.48 17.18
N GLU A 160 -4.86 -1.86 17.52
CA GLU A 160 -6.01 -1.70 16.64
C GLU A 160 -5.65 -0.87 15.39
N ASP A 161 -4.98 0.27 15.57
CA ASP A 161 -4.52 1.12 14.46
C ASP A 161 -3.52 0.38 13.57
N ALA A 162 -2.60 -0.37 14.18
CA ALA A 162 -1.61 -1.17 13.47
C ALA A 162 -2.28 -2.25 12.61
N VAL A 163 -3.19 -3.05 13.19
CA VAL A 163 -3.92 -4.10 12.46
C VAL A 163 -4.76 -3.49 11.32
N ARG A 164 -5.44 -2.37 11.58
CA ARG A 164 -6.23 -1.64 10.58
C ARG A 164 -5.35 -1.20 9.41
N THR A 165 -4.21 -0.57 9.69
CA THR A 165 -3.25 -0.12 8.68
C THR A 165 -2.72 -1.27 7.84
N LEU A 166 -2.40 -2.41 8.46
CA LEU A 166 -1.86 -3.57 7.74
C LEU A 166 -2.90 -4.29 6.88
N ARG A 167 -4.16 -4.35 7.33
CA ARG A 167 -5.24 -4.89 6.49
C ARG A 167 -5.50 -3.99 5.29
N LEU A 168 -5.45 -2.67 5.47
CA LEU A 168 -5.52 -1.70 4.38
C LEU A 168 -4.36 -1.87 3.40
N ALA A 169 -3.13 -2.06 3.90
CA ALA A 169 -1.98 -2.36 3.05
C ALA A 169 -2.23 -3.64 2.23
N ARG A 170 -2.69 -4.71 2.89
CA ARG A 170 -2.98 -5.99 2.23
C ARG A 170 -4.05 -5.86 1.14
N GLU A 171 -5.13 -5.14 1.39
CA GLU A 171 -6.18 -4.92 0.38
C GLU A 171 -5.67 -4.06 -0.79
N ALA A 172 -4.86 -3.04 -0.48
CA ALA A 172 -4.30 -2.14 -1.48
C ALA A 172 -3.34 -2.89 -2.42
N GLY A 173 -2.40 -3.68 -1.87
CA GLY A 173 -1.30 -4.25 -2.65
C GLY A 173 -1.03 -5.73 -2.55
N GLY A 174 -1.87 -6.48 -1.84
CA GLY A 174 -1.73 -7.93 -1.73
C GLY A 174 -0.51 -8.36 -0.92
N TRP A 175 0.09 -7.47 -0.11
CA TRP A 175 1.27 -7.83 0.66
C TRP A 175 0.90 -8.65 1.89
N ASP A 176 1.51 -9.83 1.99
CA ASP A 176 1.42 -10.70 3.17
C ASP A 176 2.57 -10.47 4.16
N LEU A 177 3.66 -9.84 3.72
CA LEU A 177 4.80 -9.49 4.56
C LEU A 177 4.70 -8.04 5.02
N VAL A 178 4.79 -7.81 6.34
CA VAL A 178 4.55 -6.52 6.99
C VAL A 178 5.56 -6.25 8.09
N LYS A 179 5.83 -4.98 8.38
CA LYS A 179 6.67 -4.51 9.49
C LYS A 179 5.80 -3.84 10.55
N LEU A 180 5.58 -4.54 11.65
CA LEU A 180 5.00 -3.94 12.86
C LEU A 180 6.08 -3.10 13.55
N GLU A 181 5.72 -1.87 13.93
CA GLU A 181 6.55 -0.92 14.69
C GLU A 181 5.99 -0.68 16.09
#